data_AF-A0A2U1F487-F1
#
_entry.id   AF-A0A2U1F487-F1
#
_cell.length_a   1.000
_cell.length_b   1.000
_cell.length_c   1.000
_cell.angle_alpha   90.00
_cell.angle_beta   90.00
_cell.angle_gamma   90.00
#
_symmetry.space_group_name_H-M   'P 1'
#
loop_
_entity.id
_entity.type
_entity.pdbx_description
1 polymer ?
#
loop_
_entity_poly.entity_id
_entity_poly.type
_entity_poly.pdbx_seq_one_letter_code
_entity_poly.pdbx_strand_id
1 'polypeptide(L)' 'MRRHLGPRWASWFDGMALVPQDDGTTVIDGPIADQPALHGLLRTISDLGVPLVSVTATDEPAHTSRRTP' A
#
# COMPACT_ATOMS: atom_id res chain seq x y z
N MET A 1 1.45 -22.05 -0.86
CA MET A 1 0.03 -21.66 -0.76
C MET A 1 -0.10 -20.21 -1.22
N ARG A 2 -0.71 -19.93 -2.38
CA ARG A 2 -0.86 -18.54 -2.89
C ARG A 2 -2.11 -17.92 -2.26
N ARG A 3 -1.94 -17.08 -1.24
CA ARG A 3 -3.01 -16.34 -0.57
C ARG A 3 -3.16 -14.99 -1.28
N HIS A 4 -3.84 -14.99 -2.43
CA HIS A 4 -4.21 -13.73 -3.08
C HIS A 4 -5.18 -12.97 -2.18
N LEU A 5 -4.94 -11.68 -1.98
CA LEU A 5 -5.83 -10.77 -1.25
C LEU A 5 -7.19 -10.77 -1.95
N GLY A 6 -8.20 -11.36 -1.31
CA GLY A 6 -9.54 -11.48 -1.89
C GLY A 6 -10.35 -10.18 -1.87
N PRO A 7 -11.58 -10.18 -2.42
CA PRO A 7 -12.41 -8.98 -2.60
C PRO A 7 -12.73 -8.22 -1.30
N ARG A 8 -12.79 -8.93 -0.16
CA ARG A 8 -13.08 -8.36 1.17
C ARG A 8 -12.01 -7.39 1.69
N TRP A 9 -10.82 -7.40 1.09
CA TRP A 9 -9.72 -6.54 1.50
C TRP A 9 -9.72 -5.22 0.71
N ALA A 10 -10.26 -5.22 -0.51
CA ALA A 10 -10.32 -4.04 -1.37
C ALA A 10 -11.01 -2.83 -0.69
N SER A 11 -11.96 -3.08 0.21
CA SER A 11 -12.63 -2.03 1.00
C SER A 11 -11.78 -1.43 2.12
N TRP A 12 -10.73 -2.10 2.59
CA TRP A 12 -9.75 -1.53 3.53
C TRP A 12 -8.65 -0.75 2.81
N PHE A 13 -8.44 -1.10 1.55
CA PHE A 13 -7.51 -0.46 0.63
C PHE A 13 -8.21 0.61 -0.22
N ASP A 14 -9.28 1.23 0.27
CA ASP A 14 -10.08 2.17 -0.53
C ASP A 14 -9.21 3.36 -0.95
N GLY A 15 -8.98 3.49 -2.26
CA GLY A 15 -8.02 4.44 -2.85
C GLY A 15 -6.61 3.90 -3.12
N MET A 16 -6.30 2.66 -2.75
CA MET A 16 -5.04 1.96 -3.06
C MET A 16 -5.23 0.94 -4.19
N ALA A 17 -4.31 0.94 -5.14
CA ALA A 17 -4.20 -0.05 -6.20
C ALA A 17 -3.50 -1.32 -5.67
N LEU A 18 -4.14 -2.48 -5.86
CA LEU A 18 -3.53 -3.78 -5.64
C LEU A 18 -3.09 -4.37 -6.98
N VAL A 19 -1.79 -4.44 -7.21
CA VAL A 19 -1.19 -4.94 -8.44
C VAL A 19 -0.52 -6.29 -8.15
N PRO A 20 -1.15 -7.42 -8.49
CA PRO A 20 -0.50 -8.73 -8.38
C PRO A 20 0.65 -8.84 -9.39
N GLN A 21 1.76 -9.45 -8.96
CA GLN A 21 2.95 -9.67 -9.77
C GLN A 21 3.09 -11.15 -10.14
N ASP A 22 3.80 -11.43 -11.24
CA ASP A 22 4.02 -12.80 -11.73
C ASP A 22 4.86 -13.65 -10.77
N ASP A 23 5.70 -13.03 -9.95
CA ASP A 23 6.49 -13.67 -8.89
C ASP A 23 5.65 -14.11 -7.67
N GLY A 24 4.35 -13.81 -7.68
CA GLY A 24 3.41 -14.13 -6.61
C GLY A 24 3.38 -13.11 -5.47
N THR A 25 4.07 -11.99 -5.60
CA THR A 25 3.92 -10.83 -4.72
C THR A 25 2.71 -9.99 -5.12
N THR A 26 2.32 -9.05 -4.27
CA THR A 26 1.27 -8.08 -4.57
C THR A 26 1.78 -6.71 -4.13
N VAL A 27 1.85 -5.78 -5.08
CA VAL A 27 2.18 -4.39 -4.81
C VAL A 27 0.90 -3.67 -4.38
N ILE A 28 0.98 -2.92 -3.29
CA ILE A 28 -0.09 -2.08 -2.80
C ILE A 28 0.42 -0.65 -2.90
N ASP A 29 -0.16 0.12 -3.81
CA ASP A 29 0.24 1.49 -4.11
C ASP A 29 -0.93 2.45 -3.86
N GLY A 30 -0.67 3.61 -3.26
CA GLY A 30 -1.69 4.64 -3.06
C GLY A 30 -1.39 5.57 -1.90
N PRO A 31 -2.20 6.63 -1.75
CA PRO A 31 -1.99 7.65 -0.75
C PRO A 31 -2.25 7.10 0.66
N ILE A 32 -1.35 7.42 1.58
CA ILE A 32 -1.52 7.16 3.01
C ILE A 32 -1.68 8.50 3.73
N ALA A 33 -2.84 8.70 4.36
CA ALA A 33 -3.20 9.98 4.97
C ALA A 33 -2.29 10.36 6.16
N ASP A 34 -1.89 9.38 6.97
CA ASP A 34 -1.17 9.60 8.22
C ASP A 34 -0.46 8.33 8.73
N GLN A 35 0.38 8.49 9.76
CA GLN A 35 1.09 7.39 10.39
C GLN A 35 0.18 6.29 10.98
N PRO A 36 -0.90 6.62 11.71
CA PRO A 36 -1.90 5.62 12.12
C PRO A 36 -2.48 4.81 10.96
N ALA A 37 -2.78 5.43 9.81
CA ALA A 37 -3.23 4.73 8.62
C ALA A 37 -2.16 3.75 8.09
N LEU A 38 -0.89 4.18 8.01
CA LEU A 38 0.23 3.29 7.67
C LEU A 38 0.35 2.11 8.65
N HIS A 39 0.27 2.38 9.95
CA HIS A 39 0.42 1.36 10.97
C HIS A 39 -0.75 0.36 10.94
N GLY A 40 -1.97 0.84 10.70
CA GLY A 40 -3.14 -0.01 10.49
C GLY A 40 -2.97 -0.92 9.27
N LEU A 41 -2.42 -0.39 8.18
CA LEU A 41 -2.07 -1.15 6.99
C LEU A 41 -1.02 -2.24 7.28
N LEU A 42 0.08 -1.90 7.93
CA LEU A 42 1.14 -2.88 8.26
C LEU A 42 0.64 -3.98 9.20
N ARG A 43 -0.20 -3.62 10.19
CA ARG A 43 -0.83 -4.61 11.07
C ARG A 43 -1.73 -5.56 10.28
N THR A 44 -2.52 -5.03 9.36
CA THR A 44 -3.39 -5.81 8.46
C THR A 44 -2.58 -6.84 7.65
N ILE A 45 -1.43 -6.44 7.10
CA ILE A 45 -0.49 -7.32 6.38
C ILE A 45 0.08 -8.40 7.32
N SER A 46 0.41 -8.04 8.55
CA SER A 46 0.87 -9.00 9.57
C SER A 46 -0.22 -10.01 9.96
N ASP A 47 -1.47 -9.55 10.18
CA ASP A 47 -2.61 -10.39 10.56
C ASP A 47 -2.99 -11.39 9.45
N LEU A 48 -2.69 -11.05 8.21
CA LEU A 48 -2.83 -11.92 7.04
C LEU A 48 -1.82 -13.07 6.99
N GLY A 49 -0.75 -12.98 7.77
CA GLY A 49 0.39 -13.90 7.71
C GLY A 49 1.13 -13.85 6.37
N VAL A 50 1.06 -12.74 5.64
CA VAL A 50 1.83 -12.55 4.40
C VAL A 50 3.14 -11.83 4.71
N PRO A 51 4.26 -12.27 4.12
CA PRO A 51 5.54 -11.61 4.33
C PRO A 51 5.54 -10.23 3.65
N LEU A 52 5.86 -9.20 4.42
CA LEU A 52 6.14 -7.88 3.89
C LEU A 52 7.55 -7.89 3.27
N VAL A 53 7.62 -7.75 1.95
CA VAL A 53 8.91 -7.78 1.22
C VAL A 53 9.62 -6.43 1.28
N SER A 54 8.89 -5.34 1.03
CA SER A 54 9.44 -3.98 1.02
C SER A 54 8.33 -2.96 1.28
N VAL A 55 8.72 -1.79 1.81
CA VAL A 55 7.90 -0.58 1.90
C VAL A 55 8.71 0.55 1.30
N THR A 56 8.14 1.23 0.31
CA THR A 56 8.78 2.37 -0.36
C THR A 56 7.84 3.56 -0.26
N ALA A 57 8.35 4.70 0.22
CA ALA A 57 7.64 5.96 0.12
C ALA A 57 7.82 6.50 -1.30
N THR A 58 6.75 6.45 -2.09
CA THR A 58 6.72 7.09 -3.40
C THR A 58 6.35 8.55 -3.17
N ASP A 59 7.28 9.47 -3.46
CA ASP A 59 6.93 10.89 -3.56
C ASP A 59 5.89 11.00 -4.68
N GLU A 60 4.72 11.59 -4.41
CA GLU A 60 3.84 12.04 -5.49
C GLU A 60 4.67 12.82 -6.51
N PRO A 61 4.40 12.75 -7.82
CA PRO A 61 5.14 13.53 -8.80
C PRO A 61 4.98 15.02 -8.49
N ALA A 62 5.95 15.57 -7.76
CA ALA A 62 6.10 16.97 -7.40
C ALA A 62 4.78 17.71 -7.19
N HIS A 63 4.38 17.87 -5.93
CA HIS A 63 3.86 19.18 -5.53
C HIS A 63 4.98 20.18 -5.83
N THR A 64 4.98 20.70 -7.07
CA THR A 64 5.86 21.79 -7.50
C THR A 64 5.81 22.81 -6.40
N SER A 65 6.95 22.96 -5.74
CA SER A 65 7.19 24.06 -4.82
C SER A 65 6.81 25.33 -5.56
N ARG A 66 5.64 25.87 -5.28
CA ARG A 66 5.37 27.28 -5.54
C ARG A 66 6.08 28.10 -4.46
N ARG A 67 7.42 27.95 -4.41
CA ARG A 67 8.31 29.00 -3.90
C ARG A 67 8.32 30.07 -4.98
N THR A 68 7.43 31.04 -4.81
CA THR A 68 7.56 32.32 -5.53
C THR A 68 8.18 33.30 -4.53
N PRO A 69 9.23 34.05 -4.91
CA PRO A 69 9.90 35.04 -4.04
C PRO A 69 9.00 36.21 -3.67
#